data_AF-A0A1G0GI03-F1
#
_entry.id   AF-A0A1G0GI03-F1
#
_cell.length_a   1.000
_cell.length_b   1.000
_cell.length_c   1.000
_cell.angle_alpha   90.00
_cell.angle_beta   90.00
_cell.angle_gamma   90.00
#
_symmetry.space_group_name_H-M   'P 1'
#
loop_
_entity.id
_entity.type
_entity.pdbx_description
1 polymer ?
#
loop_
_entity_poly.entity_id
_entity_poly.type
_entity_poly.pdbx_seq_one_letter_code
_entity_poly.pdbx_strand_id
1 'polypeptide(L)'
;MKILDFIEKLSSEIDEYRPYFPYCKSILVNLKIQDALDELLGLKNSKWDYKKEATAETLRPFVELLKKRYQGMEKRDDIYVHHPYVLGNYAYYILAKHLSPCCNNTHSYLLLMPSLNDLDLETQTAVCALPLHGFIFADNGTPINIGKCLDAAGDANTTTLYHTYGNGKGITPLNEAEKERVIHHSMLAFHYYNAIQFQITKNSTIPSNPQKYEFHHYLKGKFYQVSSSYGEMSHNRLKQDLFGETSKNPAKLINKMRKMERASWQMLLDELGIKYLKKVMLGQDSLMNCVQNNCYYQGNTNNKAVAFCFTEIYIDELSQGEKFKSKAAEITELIYAFGGTQFAYQIKSACGDELNIILKAVALWKAYLMTDEQLSWETLQKFLIDCDVNSEIKTVFSSAEGFSTIVRQATQTARDDCNILPRRGWFY
;
A
#
# COMPACT_ATOMS: atom_id res chain seq x y z
N MET A 1 32.50 -2.33 -17.83
CA MET A 1 31.95 -2.91 -16.58
C MET A 1 31.53 -4.33 -16.88
N LYS A 2 31.85 -5.31 -16.03
CA LYS A 2 31.36 -6.70 -16.18
C LYS A 2 29.93 -6.83 -15.65
N ILE A 3 29.22 -7.88 -16.07
CA ILE A 3 27.87 -8.17 -15.57
C ILE A 3 27.89 -8.42 -14.05
N LEU A 4 28.94 -9.05 -13.53
CA LEU A 4 29.12 -9.21 -12.09
C LEU A 4 29.12 -7.87 -11.36
N ASP A 5 30.00 -6.95 -11.77
CA ASP A 5 30.11 -5.62 -11.16
C ASP A 5 28.77 -4.86 -11.20
N PHE A 6 28.01 -5.00 -12.29
CA PHE A 6 26.69 -4.39 -12.42
C PHE A 6 25.71 -4.94 -11.38
N ILE A 7 25.63 -6.26 -11.25
CA ILE A 7 24.72 -6.93 -10.31
C ILE A 7 25.11 -6.63 -8.87
N GLU A 8 26.40 -6.65 -8.54
CA GLU A 8 26.90 -6.35 -7.20
C GLU A 8 26.61 -4.90 -6.80
N LYS A 9 26.87 -3.93 -7.70
CA LYS A 9 26.56 -2.51 -7.44
C LYS A 9 25.07 -2.27 -7.23
N LEU A 10 24.24 -2.81 -8.11
CA LEU A 10 22.78 -2.73 -7.99
C LEU A 10 22.31 -3.28 -6.63
N SER A 11 22.88 -4.41 -6.21
CA SER A 11 22.53 -5.07 -4.96
C SER A 11 22.92 -4.24 -3.75
N SER A 12 24.18 -3.78 -3.72
CA SER A 12 24.71 -2.99 -2.61
C SER A 12 23.87 -1.74 -2.38
N GLU A 13 23.50 -1.01 -3.45
CA GLU A 13 22.73 0.22 -3.32
C GLU A 13 21.27 -0.04 -2.92
N ILE A 14 20.64 -1.11 -3.40
CA ILE A 14 19.28 -1.47 -2.94
C ILE A 14 19.30 -1.84 -1.44
N ASP A 15 20.28 -2.60 -1.00
CA ASP A 15 20.38 -3.09 0.38
C ASP A 15 20.76 -1.96 1.35
N GLU A 16 21.64 -1.03 0.95
CA GLU A 16 22.00 0.17 1.73
C GLU A 16 20.78 1.03 2.06
N TYR A 17 19.86 1.20 1.10
CA TYR A 17 18.71 2.08 1.27
C TYR A 17 17.49 1.40 1.90
N ARG A 18 17.48 0.07 2.00
CA ARG A 18 16.36 -0.72 2.56
C ARG A 18 15.84 -0.20 3.92
N PRO A 19 16.68 0.20 4.89
CA PRO A 19 16.20 0.66 6.20
C PRO A 19 15.49 2.03 6.18
N TYR A 20 15.62 2.82 5.11
CA TYR A 20 15.22 4.24 5.09
C TYR A 20 13.91 4.51 4.35
N PHE A 21 13.23 3.48 3.83
CA PHE A 21 12.04 3.71 3.02
C PHE A 21 10.76 3.75 3.84
N PRO A 22 9.96 4.83 3.73
CA PRO A 22 8.65 4.89 4.34
C PRO A 22 7.70 3.88 3.68
N TYR A 23 6.79 3.34 4.49
CA TYR A 23 5.71 2.49 4.01
C TYR A 23 4.69 3.35 3.22
N CYS A 24 4.22 2.87 2.06
CA CYS A 24 3.08 3.52 1.41
C CYS A 24 1.82 3.24 2.24
N LYS A 25 0.89 4.20 2.36
CA LYS A 25 -0.37 3.94 3.08
C LYS A 25 -1.27 2.95 2.33
N SER A 26 -1.19 2.92 1.00
CA SER A 26 -1.98 2.00 0.19
C SER A 26 -1.40 0.59 0.23
N ILE A 27 -2.13 -0.34 0.84
CA ILE A 27 -1.75 -1.76 0.92
C ILE A 27 -1.68 -2.41 -0.47
N LEU A 28 -2.53 -1.98 -1.41
CA LEU A 28 -2.51 -2.46 -2.78
C LEU A 28 -1.24 -2.03 -3.51
N VAL A 29 -0.85 -0.76 -3.35
CA VAL A 29 0.40 -0.24 -3.91
C VAL A 29 1.59 -1.00 -3.33
N ASN A 30 1.65 -1.21 -2.00
CA ASN A 30 2.73 -1.98 -1.38
C ASN A 30 2.82 -3.40 -1.93
N LEU A 31 1.70 -4.12 -2.03
CA LEU A 31 1.67 -5.47 -2.59
C LEU A 31 2.20 -5.52 -4.02
N LYS A 32 1.77 -4.57 -4.87
CA LYS A 32 2.23 -4.53 -6.25
C LYS A 32 3.72 -4.22 -6.36
N ILE A 33 4.20 -3.32 -5.51
CA ILE A 33 5.62 -2.96 -5.44
C ILE A 33 6.46 -4.13 -4.90
N GLN A 34 5.95 -4.91 -3.94
CA GLN A 34 6.60 -6.15 -3.47
C GLN A 34 6.67 -7.20 -4.57
N ASP A 35 5.56 -7.50 -5.26
CA ASP A 35 5.57 -8.48 -6.37
C ASP A 35 6.59 -8.09 -7.45
N ALA A 36 6.74 -6.79 -7.71
CA ALA A 36 7.73 -6.31 -8.67
C ALA A 36 9.17 -6.31 -8.12
N LEU A 37 9.37 -6.14 -6.82
CA LEU A 37 10.68 -6.32 -6.18
C LEU A 37 11.12 -7.79 -6.24
N ASP A 38 10.20 -8.73 -6.01
CA ASP A 38 10.45 -10.17 -6.17
C ASP A 38 10.87 -10.51 -7.60
N GLU A 39 10.23 -9.92 -8.61
CA GLU A 39 10.59 -10.11 -10.02
C GLU A 39 12.02 -9.61 -10.32
N LEU A 40 12.41 -8.46 -9.75
CA LEU A 40 13.77 -7.92 -9.87
C LEU A 40 14.81 -8.82 -9.18
N LEU A 41 14.51 -9.28 -7.96
CA LEU A 41 15.39 -10.17 -7.20
C LEU A 41 15.54 -11.55 -7.88
N GLY A 42 14.46 -12.07 -8.47
CA GLY A 42 14.50 -13.29 -9.28
C GLY A 42 15.40 -13.14 -10.51
N LEU A 43 15.33 -11.99 -11.18
CA LEU A 43 16.18 -11.71 -12.33
C LEU A 43 17.65 -11.56 -11.92
N LYS A 44 17.94 -10.89 -10.80
CA LYS A 44 19.28 -10.82 -10.20
C LYS A 44 19.87 -12.22 -9.93
N ASN A 45 19.06 -13.14 -9.40
CA ASN A 45 19.49 -14.49 -9.04
C ASN A 45 19.48 -15.48 -10.22
N SER A 46 19.22 -15.02 -11.44
CA SER A 46 19.24 -15.85 -12.63
C SER A 46 20.65 -16.29 -13.02
N LYS A 47 20.75 -17.26 -13.94
CA LYS A 47 22.05 -17.74 -14.44
C LYS A 47 22.63 -16.73 -15.44
N TRP A 48 23.50 -15.85 -14.95
CA TRP A 48 24.23 -14.88 -15.76
C TRP A 48 25.61 -15.40 -16.17
N ASP A 49 26.05 -15.03 -17.37
CA ASP A 49 27.46 -15.14 -17.75
C ASP A 49 28.24 -13.94 -17.20
N TYR A 50 28.63 -14.04 -15.93
CA TYR A 50 29.25 -12.97 -15.16
C TYR A 50 30.53 -12.38 -15.78
N LYS A 51 31.18 -13.10 -16.70
CA LYS A 51 32.41 -12.67 -17.38
C LYS A 51 32.17 -11.76 -18.58
N LYS A 52 30.94 -11.72 -19.10
CA LYS A 52 30.56 -10.85 -20.22
C LYS A 52 30.53 -9.39 -19.81
N GLU A 53 30.70 -8.52 -20.79
CA GLU A 53 30.54 -7.09 -20.61
C GLU A 53 29.06 -6.74 -20.42
N ALA A 54 28.80 -5.79 -19.54
CA ALA A 54 27.49 -5.19 -19.35
C ALA A 54 27.21 -4.22 -20.51
N THR A 55 26.31 -4.62 -21.41
CA THR A 55 25.83 -3.82 -22.55
C THR A 55 24.31 -3.87 -22.60
N ALA A 56 23.67 -2.98 -23.36
CA ALA A 56 22.22 -3.03 -23.57
C ALA A 56 21.71 -4.41 -24.04
N GLU A 57 22.50 -5.09 -24.87
CA GLU A 57 22.15 -6.42 -25.39
C GLU A 57 22.30 -7.51 -24.32
N THR A 58 23.41 -7.53 -23.58
CA THR A 58 23.63 -8.55 -22.55
C THR A 58 22.74 -8.35 -21.33
N LEU A 59 22.34 -7.11 -21.04
CA LEU A 59 21.42 -6.75 -19.95
C LEU A 59 19.97 -6.58 -20.43
N ARG A 60 19.63 -6.99 -21.65
CA ARG A 60 18.26 -6.91 -22.22
C ARG A 60 17.17 -7.38 -21.27
N PRO A 61 17.31 -8.47 -20.49
CA PRO A 61 16.27 -8.88 -19.53
C PRO A 61 15.89 -7.78 -18.52
N PHE A 62 16.85 -6.97 -18.06
CA PHE A 62 16.56 -5.85 -17.16
C PHE A 62 15.87 -4.68 -17.86
N VAL A 63 16.24 -4.39 -19.11
CA VAL A 63 15.59 -3.36 -19.93
C VAL A 63 14.12 -3.72 -20.18
N GLU A 64 13.85 -4.97 -20.57
CA GLU A 64 12.50 -5.46 -20.79
C GLU A 64 11.68 -5.48 -19.49
N LEU A 65 12.31 -5.76 -18.35
CA LEU A 65 11.66 -5.67 -17.04
C LEU A 65 11.17 -4.25 -16.74
N LEU A 66 12.00 -3.23 -16.96
CA LEU A 66 11.59 -1.82 -16.78
C LEU A 66 10.41 -1.46 -17.68
N LYS A 67 10.50 -1.83 -18.97
CA LYS A 67 9.46 -1.54 -19.97
C LYS A 67 8.13 -2.21 -19.65
N LYS A 68 8.16 -3.52 -19.36
CA LYS A 68 6.98 -4.30 -18.97
C LYS A 68 6.32 -3.71 -17.73
N ARG A 69 7.13 -3.29 -16.75
CA ARG A 69 6.61 -2.69 -15.52
C ARG A 69 5.94 -1.34 -15.79
N TYR A 70 6.55 -0.46 -16.58
CA TYR A 70 5.94 0.82 -16.95
C TYR A 70 4.59 0.64 -17.65
N GLN A 71 4.55 -0.24 -18.66
CA GLN A 71 3.32 -0.56 -19.40
C GLN A 71 2.20 -1.06 -18.48
N GLY A 72 2.56 -1.81 -17.44
CA GLY A 72 1.60 -2.31 -16.47
C GLY A 72 1.01 -1.22 -15.57
N MET A 73 1.77 -0.16 -15.24
CA MET A 73 1.38 0.85 -14.23
C MET A 73 0.85 2.16 -14.79
N GLU A 74 0.77 2.30 -16.12
CA GLU A 74 0.30 3.54 -16.73
C GLU A 74 -1.12 3.88 -16.23
N LYS A 75 -1.30 5.13 -15.76
CA LYS A 75 -2.56 5.62 -15.16
C LYS A 75 -3.05 4.77 -13.98
N ARG A 76 -2.12 4.16 -13.24
CA ARG A 76 -2.37 3.49 -11.95
C ARG A 76 -1.71 4.24 -10.81
N ASP A 77 -2.20 4.00 -9.60
CA ASP A 77 -1.71 4.68 -8.40
C ASP A 77 -0.29 4.25 -8.02
N ASP A 78 0.13 3.05 -8.41
CA ASP A 78 1.48 2.51 -8.15
C ASP A 78 2.58 3.07 -9.08
N ILE A 79 2.29 4.11 -9.89
CA ILE A 79 3.26 4.70 -10.80
C ILE A 79 4.47 5.30 -10.06
N TYR A 80 5.65 5.24 -10.68
CA TYR A 80 6.91 5.68 -10.07
C TYR A 80 6.87 7.07 -9.47
N VAL A 81 6.22 8.03 -10.14
CA VAL A 81 6.20 9.44 -9.73
C VAL A 81 5.28 9.73 -8.54
N HIS A 82 4.26 8.88 -8.31
CA HIS A 82 3.35 9.03 -7.16
C HIS A 82 3.92 8.42 -5.89
N HIS A 83 4.71 7.36 -6.00
CA HIS A 83 5.30 6.70 -4.83
C HIS A 83 6.79 6.38 -5.05
N PRO A 84 7.65 7.38 -5.33
CA PRO A 84 9.04 7.14 -5.72
C PRO A 84 9.90 6.59 -4.59
N TYR A 85 9.47 6.84 -3.34
CA TYR A 85 10.18 6.47 -2.13
C TYR A 85 9.72 5.14 -1.51
N VAL A 86 8.94 4.33 -2.23
CA VAL A 86 8.74 2.95 -1.80
C VAL A 86 9.89 2.12 -2.35
N LEU A 87 10.46 1.25 -1.52
CA LEU A 87 11.66 0.45 -1.83
C LEU A 87 11.64 -0.15 -3.24
N GLY A 88 10.55 -0.77 -3.68
CA GLY A 88 10.50 -1.39 -5.00
C GLY A 88 10.36 -0.42 -6.18
N ASN A 89 9.87 0.81 -5.98
CA ASN A 89 9.95 1.86 -7.01
C ASN A 89 11.36 2.44 -7.07
N TYR A 90 11.96 2.71 -5.92
CA TYR A 90 13.34 3.17 -5.83
C TYR A 90 14.33 2.15 -6.41
N ALA A 91 14.18 0.86 -6.11
CA ALA A 91 15.02 -0.20 -6.65
C ALA A 91 15.03 -0.22 -8.19
N TYR A 92 13.88 0.06 -8.81
CA TYR A 92 13.76 0.15 -10.27
C TYR A 92 14.37 1.44 -10.81
N TYR A 93 14.28 2.54 -10.06
CA TYR A 93 14.99 3.77 -10.40
C TYR A 93 16.52 3.58 -10.32
N ILE A 94 17.03 2.89 -9.31
CA ILE A 94 18.45 2.51 -9.19
C ILE A 94 18.87 1.58 -10.32
N LEU A 95 18.03 0.58 -10.67
CA LEU A 95 18.26 -0.24 -11.85
C LEU A 95 18.40 0.62 -13.12
N ALA A 96 17.48 1.55 -13.35
CA ALA A 96 17.53 2.45 -14.50
C ALA A 96 18.78 3.33 -14.51
N LYS A 97 19.24 3.82 -13.34
CA LYS A 97 20.51 4.55 -13.22
C LYS A 97 21.72 3.70 -13.63
N HIS A 98 21.82 2.47 -13.13
CA HIS A 98 22.95 1.59 -13.46
C HIS A 98 22.89 1.10 -14.91
N LEU A 99 21.72 0.99 -15.50
CA LEU A 99 21.56 0.66 -16.92
C LEU A 99 21.91 1.81 -17.86
N SER A 100 21.77 3.06 -17.41
CA SER A 100 21.98 4.25 -18.25
C SER A 100 23.31 4.23 -19.02
N PRO A 101 24.48 3.98 -18.39
CA PRO A 101 25.75 3.89 -19.11
C PRO A 101 25.83 2.73 -20.11
N CYS A 102 25.10 1.64 -19.87
CA CYS A 102 25.06 0.47 -20.74
C CYS A 102 24.13 0.68 -21.96
N CYS A 103 23.26 1.68 -21.91
CA CYS A 103 22.24 2.00 -22.90
C CYS A 103 22.52 3.36 -23.55
N ASN A 104 23.73 3.57 -24.08
CA ASN A 104 24.14 4.81 -24.76
C ASN A 104 23.93 6.10 -23.93
N ASN A 105 24.11 6.02 -22.61
CA ASN A 105 23.87 7.13 -21.68
C ASN A 105 22.42 7.67 -21.73
N THR A 106 21.45 6.82 -22.07
CA THR A 106 20.02 7.18 -22.00
C THR A 106 19.65 7.57 -20.58
N HIS A 107 18.99 8.71 -20.38
CA HIS A 107 18.63 9.18 -19.05
C HIS A 107 17.74 8.17 -18.30
N SER A 108 17.99 7.97 -17.00
CA SER A 108 17.29 6.97 -16.18
C SER A 108 15.76 7.08 -16.24
N TYR A 109 15.19 8.29 -16.34
CA TYR A 109 13.74 8.47 -16.47
C TYR A 109 13.19 7.93 -17.78
N LEU A 110 13.94 8.05 -18.87
CA LEU A 110 13.53 7.56 -20.20
C LEU A 110 13.58 6.03 -20.27
N LEU A 111 14.45 5.39 -19.48
CA LEU A 111 14.48 3.94 -19.29
C LEU A 111 13.33 3.46 -18.40
N LEU A 112 13.03 4.22 -17.33
CA LEU A 112 12.00 3.89 -16.35
C LEU A 112 10.59 4.12 -16.89
N MET A 113 10.40 5.15 -17.72
CA MET A 113 9.12 5.61 -18.26
C MET A 113 9.26 5.91 -19.76
N PRO A 114 9.23 4.88 -20.63
CA PRO A 114 9.51 5.06 -22.05
C PRO A 114 8.59 6.03 -22.81
N SER A 115 7.40 6.33 -22.31
CA SER A 115 6.49 7.34 -22.88
C SER A 115 7.11 8.76 -22.91
N LEU A 116 8.07 9.04 -22.03
CA LEU A 116 8.78 10.32 -22.04
C LEU A 116 9.59 10.51 -23.33
N ASN A 117 9.95 9.43 -24.04
CA ASN A 117 10.64 9.54 -25.33
C ASN A 117 9.75 10.14 -26.44
N ASP A 118 8.43 10.12 -26.26
CA ASP A 118 7.47 10.65 -27.23
C ASP A 118 7.30 12.18 -27.12
N LEU A 119 7.88 12.80 -26.08
CA LEU A 119 7.84 14.24 -25.84
C LEU A 119 8.89 14.98 -26.69
N ASP A 120 8.75 16.29 -26.86
CA ASP A 120 9.81 17.11 -27.47
C ASP A 120 11.04 17.22 -26.56
N LEU A 121 12.22 17.47 -27.15
CA LEU A 121 13.50 17.46 -26.42
C LEU A 121 13.56 18.49 -25.28
N GLU A 122 12.90 19.65 -25.42
CA GLU A 122 12.86 20.69 -24.39
C GLU A 122 12.09 20.20 -23.18
N THR A 123 10.89 19.64 -23.40
CA THR A 123 10.06 19.03 -22.36
C THR A 123 10.78 17.86 -21.70
N GLN A 124 11.39 16.95 -22.48
CA GLN A 124 12.16 15.82 -21.94
C GLN A 124 13.27 16.27 -21.00
N THR A 125 14.07 17.25 -21.44
CA THR A 125 15.18 17.81 -20.65
C THR A 125 14.66 18.45 -19.37
N ALA A 126 13.58 19.24 -19.46
CA ALA A 126 13.00 19.92 -18.31
C ALA A 126 12.43 18.95 -17.28
N VAL A 127 11.81 17.85 -17.70
CA VAL A 127 11.25 16.81 -16.81
C VAL A 127 12.35 15.98 -16.18
N CYS A 128 13.39 15.62 -16.94
CA CYS A 128 14.53 14.85 -16.43
C CYS A 128 15.38 15.62 -15.40
N ALA A 129 15.29 16.95 -15.38
CA ALA A 129 15.92 17.80 -14.37
C ALA A 129 15.15 17.87 -13.04
N LEU A 130 13.91 17.38 -12.98
CA LEU A 130 13.10 17.37 -11.76
C LEU A 130 13.41 16.11 -10.93
N PRO A 131 13.20 16.14 -9.61
CA PRO A 131 13.09 14.91 -8.85
C PRO A 131 11.84 14.11 -9.27
N LEU A 132 11.79 12.80 -8.99
CA LEU A 132 10.71 11.92 -9.45
C LEU A 132 9.34 12.34 -8.91
N HIS A 133 9.29 12.85 -7.69
CA HIS A 133 8.08 13.41 -7.08
C HIS A 133 7.80 14.86 -7.50
N GLY A 134 8.67 15.49 -8.29
CA GLY A 134 8.49 16.89 -8.72
C GLY A 134 7.42 17.08 -9.79
N PHE A 135 6.86 15.99 -10.32
CA PHE A 135 5.86 16.01 -11.37
C PHE A 135 4.88 14.84 -11.25
N ILE A 136 3.73 14.99 -11.91
CA ILE A 136 2.74 13.93 -12.13
C ILE A 136 2.45 13.82 -13.63
N PHE A 137 1.67 12.83 -14.07
CA PHE A 137 1.15 12.82 -15.43
C PHE A 137 -0.30 13.30 -15.50
N ALA A 138 -0.59 14.06 -16.54
CA ALA A 138 -1.93 14.38 -17.02
C ALA A 138 -2.65 13.12 -17.54
N ASP A 139 -3.96 13.21 -17.74
CA ASP A 139 -4.75 12.07 -18.26
C ASP A 139 -4.36 11.70 -19.70
N ASN A 140 -3.80 12.65 -20.44
CA ASN A 140 -3.25 12.46 -21.79
C ASN A 140 -1.79 11.97 -21.80
N GLY A 141 -1.17 11.73 -20.64
CA GLY A 141 0.22 11.27 -20.52
C GLY A 141 1.27 12.39 -20.54
N THR A 142 0.88 13.66 -20.68
CA THR A 142 1.83 14.79 -20.61
C THR A 142 2.23 15.04 -19.16
N PRO A 143 3.52 15.25 -18.84
CA PRO A 143 3.94 15.63 -17.50
C PRO A 143 3.33 16.96 -17.03
N ILE A 144 3.11 17.11 -15.73
CA ILE A 144 2.74 18.36 -15.06
C ILE A 144 3.75 18.59 -13.93
N ASN A 145 4.51 19.67 -14.01
CA ASN A 145 5.42 20.11 -12.96
C ASN A 145 4.62 20.79 -11.84
N ILE A 146 4.57 20.15 -10.67
CA ILE A 146 3.72 20.60 -9.57
C ILE A 146 4.10 22.00 -9.11
N GLY A 147 5.40 22.26 -8.94
CA GLY A 147 5.87 23.56 -8.44
C GLY A 147 5.60 24.69 -9.41
N LYS A 148 5.90 24.51 -10.71
CA LYS A 148 5.60 25.52 -11.73
C LYS A 148 4.10 25.77 -11.87
N CYS A 149 3.27 24.74 -11.73
CA CYS A 149 1.82 24.85 -11.82
C CYS A 149 1.25 25.74 -10.70
N LEU A 150 1.65 25.48 -9.45
CA LEU A 150 1.21 26.29 -8.29
C LEU A 150 1.81 27.70 -8.32
N ASP A 151 3.07 27.85 -8.72
CA ASP A 151 3.70 29.17 -8.85
C ASP A 151 3.00 30.04 -9.88
N ALA A 152 2.67 29.50 -11.05
CA ALA A 152 1.95 30.24 -12.08
C ALA A 152 0.58 30.73 -11.58
N ALA A 153 -0.14 29.91 -10.81
CA ALA A 153 -1.42 30.29 -10.21
C ALA A 153 -1.25 31.37 -9.13
N GLY A 154 -0.23 31.24 -8.27
CA GLY A 154 0.08 32.24 -7.25
C GLY A 154 0.52 33.58 -7.84
N ASP A 155 1.40 33.56 -8.84
CA ASP A 155 1.93 34.75 -9.49
C ASP A 155 0.84 35.47 -10.32
N ALA A 156 -0.08 34.72 -10.93
CA ALA A 156 -1.26 35.28 -11.63
C ALA A 156 -2.44 35.59 -10.70
N ASN A 157 -2.32 35.33 -9.39
CA ASN A 157 -3.37 35.50 -8.38
C ASN A 157 -4.71 34.86 -8.80
N THR A 158 -4.66 33.60 -9.21
CA THR A 158 -5.82 32.81 -9.67
C THR A 158 -5.88 31.44 -9.01
N THR A 159 -7.07 30.86 -8.93
CA THR A 159 -7.27 29.47 -8.49
C THR A 159 -7.20 28.47 -9.65
N THR A 160 -7.16 28.95 -10.89
CA THR A 160 -7.09 28.11 -12.09
C THR A 160 -5.67 27.57 -12.24
N LEU A 161 -5.55 26.26 -12.34
CA LEU A 161 -4.29 25.56 -12.60
C LEU A 161 -4.19 25.21 -14.08
N TYR A 162 -2.98 25.27 -14.62
CA TYR A 162 -2.71 25.04 -16.04
C TYR A 162 -1.65 23.96 -16.25
N HIS A 163 -1.67 23.30 -17.41
CA HIS A 163 -0.59 22.41 -17.81
C HIS A 163 0.74 23.17 -17.83
N THR A 164 1.86 22.50 -17.53
CA THR A 164 3.18 23.18 -17.51
C THR A 164 4.03 22.90 -18.75
N TYR A 165 3.60 21.95 -19.59
CA TYR A 165 4.29 21.50 -20.81
C TYR A 165 3.25 21.24 -21.92
N GLY A 166 3.70 21.23 -23.19
CA GLY A 166 2.86 20.96 -24.37
C GLY A 166 2.83 22.07 -25.43
N ASN A 167 2.25 21.77 -26.60
CA ASN A 167 2.24 22.60 -27.83
C ASN A 167 1.59 23.99 -27.68
N GLY A 168 0.89 24.25 -26.58
CA GLY A 168 0.53 25.60 -26.13
C GLY A 168 1.07 25.78 -24.72
N LYS A 169 2.22 26.44 -24.57
CA LYS A 169 2.88 26.73 -23.28
C LYS A 169 1.85 27.15 -22.22
N GLY A 170 1.52 26.27 -21.28
CA GLY A 170 0.70 26.50 -20.09
C GLY A 170 -0.54 27.40 -20.16
N ILE A 171 -1.25 27.39 -21.29
CA ILE A 171 -2.53 28.12 -21.43
C ILE A 171 -3.72 27.17 -21.27
N THR A 172 -3.54 25.85 -21.44
CA THR A 172 -4.63 24.88 -21.27
C THR A 172 -4.90 24.65 -19.78
N PRO A 173 -6.10 24.93 -19.27
CA PRO A 173 -6.44 24.68 -17.88
C PRO A 173 -6.50 23.17 -17.60
N LEU A 174 -6.07 22.77 -16.41
CA LEU A 174 -6.20 21.40 -15.94
C LEU A 174 -7.68 21.04 -15.79
N ASN A 175 -8.02 19.79 -16.09
CA ASN A 175 -9.33 19.27 -15.72
C ASN A 175 -9.43 19.06 -14.19
N GLU A 176 -10.64 18.84 -13.65
CA GLU A 176 -10.80 18.72 -12.20
C GLU A 176 -10.00 17.55 -11.60
N ALA A 177 -9.90 16.39 -12.27
CA ALA A 177 -9.11 15.27 -11.76
C ALA A 177 -7.61 15.58 -11.72
N GLU A 178 -7.08 16.26 -12.73
CA GLU A 178 -5.68 16.71 -12.79
C GLU A 178 -5.39 17.78 -11.73
N LYS A 179 -6.29 18.75 -11.59
CA LYS A 179 -6.22 19.80 -10.59
C LYS A 179 -6.22 19.21 -9.18
N GLU A 180 -7.12 18.28 -8.88
CA GLU A 180 -7.15 17.58 -7.60
C GLU A 180 -5.84 16.83 -7.32
N ARG A 181 -5.24 16.19 -8.35
CA ARG A 181 -3.92 15.56 -8.21
C ARG A 181 -2.80 16.55 -7.90
N VAL A 182 -2.81 17.74 -8.49
CA VAL A 182 -1.82 18.80 -8.20
C VAL A 182 -2.01 19.34 -6.79
N ILE A 183 -3.25 19.68 -6.41
CA ILE A 183 -3.59 20.23 -5.09
C ILE A 183 -3.25 19.24 -3.97
N HIS A 184 -3.67 17.98 -4.12
CA HIS A 184 -3.47 16.92 -3.14
C HIS A 184 -2.20 16.12 -3.38
N HIS A 185 -1.25 16.66 -4.17
CA HIS A 185 0.01 16.01 -4.44
C HIS A 185 0.81 15.76 -3.14
N SER A 186 0.76 16.70 -2.20
CA SER A 186 1.20 16.53 -0.81
C SER A 186 0.44 17.49 0.10
N MET A 187 0.58 17.32 1.42
CA MET A 187 0.07 18.29 2.39
C MET A 187 0.65 19.70 2.17
N LEU A 188 1.91 19.80 1.76
CA LEU A 188 2.55 21.09 1.49
C LEU A 188 2.00 21.77 0.23
N ALA A 189 1.74 20.98 -0.83
CA ALA A 189 1.09 21.48 -2.04
C ALA A 189 -0.32 22.00 -1.73
N PHE A 190 -1.08 21.26 -0.91
CA PHE A 190 -2.41 21.66 -0.45
C PHE A 190 -2.37 22.97 0.34
N HIS A 191 -1.45 23.10 1.30
CA HIS A 191 -1.28 24.34 2.06
C HIS A 191 -0.88 25.53 1.19
N TYR A 192 0.01 25.32 0.21
CA TYR A 192 0.38 26.38 -0.72
C TYR A 192 -0.81 26.82 -1.58
N TYR A 193 -1.57 25.88 -2.14
CA TYR A 193 -2.77 26.21 -2.91
C TYR A 193 -3.83 26.94 -2.08
N ASN A 194 -4.08 26.52 -0.84
CA ASN A 194 -5.01 27.21 0.06
C ASN A 194 -4.53 28.64 0.41
N ALA A 195 -3.23 28.86 0.54
CA ALA A 195 -2.68 30.20 0.73
C ALA A 195 -2.96 31.10 -0.49
N ILE A 196 -2.88 30.56 -1.72
CA ILE A 196 -3.26 31.29 -2.95
C ILE A 196 -4.76 31.63 -2.91
N GLN A 197 -5.62 30.65 -2.62
CA GLN A 197 -7.07 30.90 -2.50
C GLN A 197 -7.42 31.97 -1.47
N PHE A 198 -6.74 31.95 -0.31
CA PHE A 198 -6.92 32.94 0.74
C PHE A 198 -6.52 34.35 0.29
N GLN A 199 -5.38 34.49 -0.39
CA GLN A 199 -4.90 35.78 -0.92
C GLN A 199 -5.91 36.41 -1.89
N ILE A 200 -6.45 35.60 -2.80
CA ILE A 200 -7.50 36.01 -3.74
C ILE A 200 -8.75 36.48 -2.99
N THR A 201 -9.22 35.67 -2.04
CA THR A 201 -10.44 35.96 -1.26
C THR A 201 -10.30 37.25 -0.43
N LYS A 202 -9.09 37.55 0.06
CA LYS A 202 -8.82 38.73 0.89
C LYS A 202 -8.36 39.96 0.10
N ASN A 203 -8.21 39.86 -1.23
CA ASN A 203 -7.59 40.90 -2.06
C ASN A 203 -6.27 41.42 -1.48
N SER A 204 -5.50 40.53 -0.82
CA SER A 204 -4.29 40.90 -0.09
C SER A 204 -3.06 40.37 -0.81
N THR A 205 -2.14 41.25 -1.18
CA THR A 205 -0.79 40.87 -1.61
C THR A 205 0.06 40.63 -0.37
N ILE A 206 0.18 39.36 0.05
CA ILE A 206 1.12 39.00 1.12
C ILE A 206 2.53 38.99 0.50
N PRO A 207 3.47 39.87 0.88
CA PRO A 207 4.75 40.06 0.19
C PRO A 207 5.66 38.83 0.20
N SER A 208 5.46 37.93 1.15
CA SER A 208 6.13 36.64 1.25
C SER A 208 5.08 35.58 1.59
N ASN A 209 4.84 34.64 0.69
CA ASN A 209 4.00 33.48 0.98
C ASN A 209 4.89 32.40 1.64
N PRO A 210 4.90 32.25 2.98
CA PRO A 210 5.78 31.29 3.65
C PRO A 210 5.50 29.85 3.20
N GLN A 211 4.26 29.53 2.84
CA GLN A 211 3.89 28.22 2.30
C GLN A 211 4.54 27.94 0.94
N LYS A 212 4.72 28.96 0.08
CA LYS A 212 5.51 28.83 -1.17
C LYS A 212 6.94 28.40 -0.86
N TYR A 213 7.60 29.09 0.06
CA TYR A 213 9.00 28.81 0.42
C TYR A 213 9.16 27.43 1.05
N GLU A 214 8.30 27.08 2.00
CA GLU A 214 8.30 25.78 2.65
C GLU A 214 8.08 24.66 1.62
N PHE A 215 7.06 24.79 0.77
CA PHE A 215 6.78 23.83 -0.29
C PHE A 215 8.00 23.60 -1.19
N HIS A 216 8.64 24.66 -1.71
CA HIS A 216 9.80 24.54 -2.60
C HIS A 216 11.06 24.01 -1.90
N HIS A 217 11.24 24.32 -0.61
CA HIS A 217 12.32 23.77 0.18
C HIS A 217 12.20 22.25 0.29
N TYR A 218 11.01 21.75 0.65
CA TYR A 218 10.76 20.31 0.80
C TYR A 218 10.62 19.58 -0.54
N LEU A 219 10.11 20.22 -1.60
CA LEU A 219 10.00 19.61 -2.93
C LEU A 219 11.38 19.23 -3.49
N LYS A 220 12.45 19.92 -3.09
CA LYS A 220 13.84 19.56 -3.44
C LYS A 220 14.42 18.45 -2.56
N GLY A 221 13.75 18.14 -1.44
CA GLY A 221 14.20 17.17 -0.45
C GLY A 221 13.96 15.71 -0.86
N LYS A 222 14.72 14.80 -0.23
CA LYS A 222 14.60 13.35 -0.44
C LYS A 222 13.45 12.69 0.31
N PHE A 223 12.85 13.38 1.28
CA PHE A 223 11.81 12.83 2.16
C PHE A 223 10.43 13.44 1.87
N TYR A 224 10.23 13.92 0.65
CA TYR A 224 8.97 14.51 0.24
C TYR A 224 7.90 13.41 0.12
N GLN A 225 6.83 13.51 0.91
CA GLN A 225 5.76 12.52 0.90
C GLN A 225 4.68 12.91 -0.10
N VAL A 226 4.53 12.09 -1.13
CA VAL A 226 3.50 12.23 -2.16
C VAL A 226 2.22 11.48 -1.75
N SER A 227 1.07 12.13 -1.93
CA SER A 227 -0.27 11.61 -1.68
C SER A 227 -1.18 11.59 -2.91
N SER A 228 -0.69 11.99 -4.08
CA SER A 228 -1.48 11.99 -5.32
C SER A 228 -1.92 10.58 -5.74
N SER A 229 -3.13 10.48 -6.28
CA SER A 229 -3.74 9.26 -6.83
C SER A 229 -4.47 9.60 -8.15
N TYR A 230 -4.57 8.65 -9.08
CA TYR A 230 -5.43 8.79 -10.28
C TYR A 230 -6.91 8.53 -10.00
N GLY A 231 -7.28 8.35 -8.73
CA GLY A 231 -8.65 8.22 -8.25
C GLY A 231 -9.16 6.78 -8.23
N GLU A 232 -10.47 6.65 -8.15
CA GLU A 232 -11.09 5.34 -7.91
C GLU A 232 -10.90 4.36 -9.08
N MET A 233 -10.93 4.85 -10.32
CA MET A 233 -10.77 3.98 -11.50
C MET A 233 -9.38 3.34 -11.56
N SER A 234 -8.32 4.09 -11.27
CA SER A 234 -6.95 3.58 -11.25
C SER A 234 -6.73 2.60 -10.09
N HIS A 235 -7.27 2.93 -8.91
CA HIS A 235 -7.26 2.05 -7.74
C HIS A 235 -7.96 0.72 -8.05
N ASN A 236 -9.12 0.76 -8.72
CA ASN A 236 -9.84 -0.43 -9.17
C ASN A 236 -9.05 -1.25 -10.21
N ARG A 237 -8.34 -0.61 -11.14
CA ARG A 237 -7.44 -1.31 -12.08
C ARG A 237 -6.29 -1.99 -11.35
N LEU A 238 -5.67 -1.32 -10.38
CA LEU A 238 -4.62 -1.91 -9.53
C LEU A 238 -5.15 -3.12 -8.76
N LYS A 239 -6.34 -3.00 -8.16
CA LYS A 239 -7.02 -4.10 -7.50
C LYS A 239 -7.30 -5.26 -8.45
N GLN A 240 -7.79 -4.99 -9.67
CA GLN A 240 -8.04 -6.01 -10.69
C GLN A 240 -6.76 -6.70 -11.16
N ASP A 241 -5.66 -5.97 -11.33
CA ASP A 241 -4.37 -6.55 -11.70
C ASP A 241 -3.83 -7.48 -10.59
N LEU A 242 -3.97 -7.08 -9.33
CA LEU A 242 -3.52 -7.89 -8.19
C LEU A 242 -4.41 -9.11 -7.94
N PHE A 243 -5.73 -8.98 -8.14
CA PHE A 243 -6.71 -9.95 -7.64
C PHE A 243 -7.68 -10.51 -8.69
N GLY A 244 -7.54 -10.12 -9.97
CA GLY A 244 -8.43 -10.55 -11.04
C GLY A 244 -8.46 -12.07 -11.23
N GLU A 245 -7.31 -12.73 -11.11
CA GLU A 245 -7.22 -14.19 -11.18
C GLU A 245 -7.45 -14.89 -9.83
N THR A 246 -7.36 -14.14 -8.73
CA THR A 246 -7.44 -14.67 -7.36
C THR A 246 -8.84 -15.14 -7.02
N SER A 247 -9.87 -14.65 -7.71
CA SER A 247 -11.26 -15.08 -7.50
C SER A 247 -11.52 -16.55 -7.86
N LYS A 248 -10.54 -17.25 -8.45
CA LYS A 248 -10.62 -18.66 -8.84
C LYS A 248 -9.71 -19.57 -8.00
N ASN A 249 -8.85 -19.00 -7.14
CA ASN A 249 -7.88 -19.78 -6.38
C ASN A 249 -7.55 -19.07 -5.04
N PRO A 250 -8.08 -19.56 -3.90
CA PRO A 250 -7.81 -18.96 -2.59
C PRO A 250 -6.33 -18.97 -2.22
N ALA A 251 -5.54 -19.94 -2.71
CA ALA A 251 -4.11 -20.00 -2.45
C ALA A 251 -3.37 -18.75 -2.95
N LYS A 252 -3.84 -18.08 -4.00
CA LYS A 252 -3.25 -16.82 -4.48
C LYS A 252 -3.45 -15.68 -3.49
N LEU A 253 -4.63 -15.58 -2.85
CA LEU A 253 -4.89 -14.59 -1.80
C LEU A 253 -4.02 -14.85 -0.58
N ILE A 254 -4.00 -16.11 -0.11
CA ILE A 254 -3.21 -16.52 1.04
C ILE A 254 -1.72 -16.27 0.82
N ASN A 255 -1.20 -16.58 -0.36
CA ASN A 255 0.21 -16.28 -0.70
C ASN A 255 0.53 -14.79 -0.64
N LYS A 256 -0.38 -13.90 -1.05
CA LYS A 256 -0.19 -12.45 -0.93
C LYS A 256 -0.24 -11.99 0.52
N MET A 257 -1.18 -12.51 1.32
CA MET A 257 -1.24 -12.22 2.76
C MET A 257 0.04 -12.65 3.50
N ARG A 258 0.66 -13.75 3.08
CA ARG A 258 1.92 -14.22 3.67
C ARG A 258 3.14 -13.33 3.40
N LYS A 259 3.09 -12.49 2.35
CA LYS A 259 4.18 -11.55 2.01
C LYS A 259 4.10 -10.23 2.78
N MET A 260 2.98 -9.98 3.48
CA MET A 260 2.77 -8.77 4.25
C MET A 260 2.78 -9.06 5.75
N GLU A 261 3.05 -8.02 6.53
CA GLU A 261 2.89 -8.05 7.97
C GLU A 261 1.43 -8.36 8.33
N ARG A 262 1.22 -9.22 9.33
CA ARG A 262 -0.11 -9.68 9.70
C ARG A 262 -1.01 -8.55 10.21
N ALA A 263 -0.41 -7.51 10.80
CA ALA A 263 -1.09 -6.28 11.16
C ALA A 263 -1.77 -5.57 9.97
N SER A 264 -1.31 -5.84 8.74
CA SER A 264 -1.87 -5.26 7.51
C SER A 264 -2.95 -6.12 6.86
N TRP A 265 -3.23 -7.32 7.37
CA TRP A 265 -4.24 -8.22 6.80
C TRP A 265 -5.64 -7.61 6.80
N GLN A 266 -6.01 -6.91 7.88
CA GLN A 266 -7.32 -6.24 7.94
C GLN A 266 -7.45 -5.19 6.83
N MET A 267 -6.43 -4.35 6.64
CA MET A 267 -6.44 -3.33 5.60
C MET A 267 -6.62 -3.95 4.21
N LEU A 268 -5.96 -5.09 3.94
CA LEU A 268 -6.16 -5.81 2.69
C LEU A 268 -7.62 -6.28 2.53
N LEU A 269 -8.21 -6.85 3.58
CA LEU A 269 -9.58 -7.33 3.50
C LEU A 269 -10.60 -6.21 3.38
N ASP A 270 -10.36 -5.06 4.02
CA ASP A 270 -11.17 -3.85 3.86
C ASP A 270 -11.13 -3.37 2.40
N GLU A 271 -9.95 -3.39 1.76
CA GLU A 271 -9.80 -3.07 0.33
C GLU A 271 -10.53 -4.06 -0.57
N LEU A 272 -10.49 -5.35 -0.27
CA LEU A 272 -11.14 -6.39 -1.08
C LEU A 272 -12.66 -6.37 -0.93
N GLY A 273 -13.12 -6.16 0.30
CA GLY A 273 -14.51 -6.26 0.72
C GLY A 273 -14.93 -7.69 1.04
N ILE A 274 -15.81 -7.83 2.04
CA ILE A 274 -16.23 -9.13 2.57
C ILE A 274 -16.92 -10.02 1.53
N LYS A 275 -17.66 -9.43 0.59
CA LYS A 275 -18.31 -10.14 -0.52
C LYS A 275 -17.30 -10.83 -1.43
N TYR A 276 -16.18 -10.16 -1.73
CA TYR A 276 -15.10 -10.75 -2.52
C TYR A 276 -14.42 -11.88 -1.72
N LEU A 277 -14.15 -11.64 -0.44
CA LEU A 277 -13.54 -12.64 0.44
C LEU A 277 -14.36 -13.93 0.51
N LYS A 278 -15.68 -13.83 0.76
CA LYS A 278 -16.60 -14.97 0.75
C LYS A 278 -16.53 -15.74 -0.57
N LYS A 279 -16.63 -15.04 -1.70
CA LYS A 279 -16.55 -15.65 -3.03
C LYS A 279 -15.24 -16.41 -3.25
N VAL A 280 -14.10 -15.86 -2.82
CA VAL A 280 -12.77 -16.47 -3.03
C VAL A 280 -12.53 -17.66 -2.10
N MET A 281 -12.87 -17.50 -0.82
CA MET A 281 -12.54 -18.47 0.22
C MET A 281 -13.54 -19.62 0.30
N LEU A 282 -14.83 -19.35 0.06
CA LEU A 282 -15.90 -20.35 0.15
C LEU A 282 -16.34 -20.88 -1.22
N GLY A 283 -16.17 -20.10 -2.28
CA GLY A 283 -16.71 -20.43 -3.60
C GLY A 283 -18.24 -20.48 -3.58
N GLN A 284 -18.80 -21.69 -3.70
CA GLN A 284 -20.25 -21.95 -3.59
C GLN A 284 -20.62 -22.72 -2.31
N ASP A 285 -19.64 -23.01 -1.45
CA ASP A 285 -19.84 -23.81 -0.25
C ASP A 285 -20.15 -22.95 0.98
N SER A 286 -20.55 -23.61 2.08
CA SER A 286 -20.72 -22.96 3.38
C SER A 286 -19.38 -22.83 4.12
N LEU A 287 -19.28 -21.86 5.03
CA LEU A 287 -18.12 -21.69 5.90
C LEU A 287 -17.79 -23.00 6.64
N MET A 288 -18.79 -23.66 7.23
CA MET A 288 -18.59 -24.87 8.02
C MET A 288 -18.00 -26.02 7.21
N ASN A 289 -18.49 -26.24 5.99
CA ASN A 289 -17.97 -27.29 5.12
C ASN A 289 -16.52 -27.00 4.70
N CYS A 290 -16.19 -25.73 4.46
CA CYS A 290 -14.82 -25.32 4.17
C CYS A 290 -13.90 -25.54 5.39
N VAL A 291 -14.33 -25.15 6.59
CA VAL A 291 -13.58 -25.33 7.85
C VAL A 291 -13.29 -26.80 8.14
N GLN A 292 -14.20 -27.71 7.81
CA GLN A 292 -14.05 -29.15 8.03
C GLN A 292 -13.22 -29.86 6.95
N ASN A 293 -12.97 -29.21 5.80
CA ASN A 293 -12.24 -29.82 4.68
C ASN A 293 -10.72 -29.67 4.83
N ASN A 294 -10.05 -30.77 5.18
CA ASN A 294 -8.59 -30.83 5.40
C ASN A 294 -7.71 -30.33 4.23
N CYS A 295 -8.25 -30.23 3.02
CA CYS A 295 -7.51 -29.79 1.83
C CYS A 295 -7.04 -28.32 1.92
N TYR A 296 -7.65 -27.50 2.78
CA TYR A 296 -7.25 -26.10 2.99
C TYR A 296 -6.14 -25.91 4.04
N TYR A 297 -5.77 -26.96 4.80
CA TYR A 297 -4.94 -26.84 6.03
C TYR A 297 -3.61 -27.62 6.03
N GLN A 298 -3.21 -28.19 4.89
CA GLN A 298 -1.92 -28.87 4.78
C GLN A 298 -0.78 -27.84 4.63
N GLY A 299 -0.08 -27.57 5.74
CA GLY A 299 1.11 -26.73 5.81
C GLY A 299 1.02 -25.68 6.93
N ASN A 300 1.84 -25.82 7.97
CA ASN A 300 1.75 -25.11 9.26
C ASN A 300 1.73 -23.56 9.17
N THR A 301 2.18 -22.95 8.06
CA THR A 301 2.19 -21.49 7.83
C THR A 301 1.02 -20.97 6.98
N ASN A 302 0.29 -21.84 6.29
CA ASN A 302 -0.92 -21.45 5.54
C ASN A 302 -2.12 -21.22 6.49
N ASN A 303 -2.09 -21.83 7.66
CA ASN A 303 -3.23 -21.97 8.56
C ASN A 303 -3.70 -20.65 9.17
N LYS A 304 -2.80 -19.73 9.56
CA LYS A 304 -3.21 -18.47 10.21
C LYS A 304 -3.90 -17.48 9.26
N ALA A 305 -3.42 -17.33 8.02
CA ALA A 305 -4.06 -16.44 7.05
C ALA A 305 -5.43 -16.98 6.60
N VAL A 306 -5.54 -18.30 6.41
CA VAL A 306 -6.82 -18.97 6.12
C VAL A 306 -7.79 -18.80 7.28
N ALA A 307 -7.34 -19.06 8.51
CA ALA A 307 -8.14 -18.85 9.71
C ALA A 307 -8.60 -17.40 9.85
N PHE A 308 -7.74 -16.44 9.52
CA PHE A 308 -8.09 -15.01 9.59
C PHE A 308 -9.22 -14.69 8.61
N CYS A 309 -9.10 -15.15 7.36
CA CYS A 309 -10.15 -14.99 6.37
C CYS A 309 -11.48 -15.61 6.81
N PHE A 310 -11.46 -16.83 7.35
CA PHE A 310 -12.67 -17.50 7.85
C PHE A 310 -13.26 -16.81 9.08
N THR A 311 -12.42 -16.27 9.96
CA THR A 311 -12.86 -15.49 11.12
C THR A 311 -13.60 -14.23 10.68
N GLU A 312 -13.10 -13.53 9.66
CA GLU A 312 -13.76 -12.32 9.13
C GLU A 312 -15.09 -12.64 8.44
N ILE A 313 -15.15 -13.75 7.69
CA ILE A 313 -16.41 -14.27 7.12
C ILE A 313 -17.42 -14.59 8.22
N TYR A 314 -16.96 -15.25 9.27
CA TYR A 314 -17.78 -15.61 10.42
C TYR A 314 -18.35 -14.37 11.14
N ILE A 315 -17.51 -13.36 11.39
CA ILE A 315 -17.94 -12.08 11.99
C ILE A 315 -19.03 -11.41 11.15
N ASP A 316 -18.88 -11.41 9.82
CA ASP A 316 -19.88 -10.85 8.92
C ASP A 316 -21.21 -11.63 8.95
N GLU A 317 -21.16 -12.97 8.93
CA GLU A 317 -22.36 -13.82 9.06
C GLU A 317 -23.08 -13.62 10.41
N LEU A 318 -22.34 -13.42 11.50
CA LEU A 318 -22.92 -13.05 12.80
C LEU A 318 -23.62 -11.68 12.75
N SER A 319 -22.98 -10.68 12.13
CA SER A 319 -23.51 -9.31 12.07
C SER A 319 -24.81 -9.21 11.26
N GLN A 320 -25.04 -10.14 10.33
CA GLN A 320 -26.22 -10.19 9.46
C GLN A 320 -27.43 -10.88 10.10
N GLY A 321 -27.33 -11.31 11.36
CA GLY A 321 -28.49 -11.78 12.13
C GLY A 321 -29.00 -13.18 11.75
N GLU A 322 -28.16 -14.01 11.11
CA GLU A 322 -28.44 -15.45 11.09
C GLU A 322 -28.50 -15.94 12.54
N LYS A 323 -29.71 -16.35 12.98
CA LYS A 323 -30.07 -16.63 14.37
C LYS A 323 -28.89 -17.18 15.20
N PHE A 324 -28.58 -16.47 16.29
CA PHE A 324 -27.64 -16.83 17.37
C PHE A 324 -28.04 -18.12 18.12
N LYS A 325 -28.42 -19.19 17.42
CA LYS A 325 -28.49 -20.52 18.01
C LYS A 325 -27.06 -21.08 18.04
N SER A 326 -26.36 -20.81 19.14
CA SER A 326 -25.12 -21.51 19.54
C SER A 326 -24.09 -21.71 18.41
N LYS A 327 -23.70 -20.63 17.73
CA LYS A 327 -22.51 -20.64 16.84
C LYS A 327 -21.18 -20.69 17.63
N ALA A 328 -21.24 -20.85 18.96
CA ALA A 328 -20.07 -21.08 19.81
C ALA A 328 -19.33 -22.38 19.44
N ALA A 329 -20.05 -23.42 19.01
CA ALA A 329 -19.46 -24.64 18.48
C ALA A 329 -18.65 -24.37 17.20
N GLU A 330 -19.09 -23.44 16.36
CA GLU A 330 -18.45 -23.09 15.07
C GLU A 330 -17.14 -22.31 15.29
N ILE A 331 -17.12 -21.32 16.20
CA ILE A 331 -15.87 -20.67 16.64
C ILE A 331 -14.95 -21.68 17.32
N THR A 332 -15.51 -22.57 18.15
CA THR A 332 -14.73 -23.58 18.87
C THR A 332 -14.09 -24.54 17.87
N GLU A 333 -14.78 -24.95 16.81
CA GLU A 333 -14.23 -25.73 15.69
C GLU A 333 -13.15 -24.96 14.93
N LEU A 334 -13.33 -23.67 14.64
CA LEU A 334 -12.26 -22.82 14.09
C LEU A 334 -11.03 -22.81 15.03
N ILE A 335 -11.24 -22.58 16.33
CA ILE A 335 -10.15 -22.54 17.30
C ILE A 335 -9.49 -23.92 17.46
N TYR A 336 -10.25 -25.03 17.42
CA TYR A 336 -9.69 -26.37 17.48
C TYR A 336 -8.92 -26.73 16.21
N ALA A 337 -9.45 -26.39 15.03
CA ALA A 337 -8.82 -26.66 13.75
C ALA A 337 -7.50 -25.90 13.56
N PHE A 338 -7.36 -24.70 14.14
CA PHE A 338 -6.24 -23.79 13.86
C PHE A 338 -5.38 -23.40 15.08
N GLY A 339 -5.93 -23.40 16.29
CA GLY A 339 -5.30 -22.93 17.54
C GLY A 339 -4.87 -24.05 18.48
N GLY A 340 -5.30 -25.29 18.22
CA GLY A 340 -5.00 -26.45 19.05
C GLY A 340 -5.85 -26.54 20.32
N THR A 341 -5.87 -27.73 20.92
CA THR A 341 -6.77 -28.07 22.03
C THR A 341 -6.56 -27.19 23.27
N GLN A 342 -5.31 -26.83 23.58
CA GLN A 342 -4.94 -26.07 24.78
C GLN A 342 -5.46 -24.62 24.77
N PHE A 343 -5.40 -23.94 23.62
CA PHE A 343 -5.91 -22.57 23.47
C PHE A 343 -7.44 -22.53 23.53
N ALA A 344 -8.11 -23.54 22.96
CA ALA A 344 -9.56 -23.72 23.08
C ALA A 344 -10.01 -23.88 24.54
N TYR A 345 -9.26 -24.66 25.33
CA TYR A 345 -9.53 -24.83 26.77
C TYR A 345 -9.36 -23.53 27.57
N GLN A 346 -8.32 -22.75 27.27
CA GLN A 346 -8.07 -21.47 27.95
C GLN A 346 -9.19 -20.45 27.70
N ILE A 347 -9.64 -20.30 26.44
CA ILE A 347 -10.78 -19.43 26.09
C ILE A 347 -12.07 -19.87 26.80
N LYS A 348 -12.34 -21.19 26.81
CA LYS A 348 -13.53 -21.76 27.46
C LYS A 348 -13.54 -21.54 28.98
N SER A 349 -12.37 -21.48 29.62
CA SER A 349 -12.26 -21.26 31.07
C SER A 349 -12.40 -19.80 31.50
N ALA A 350 -12.17 -18.84 30.60
CA ALA A 350 -12.05 -17.42 30.94
C ALA A 350 -13.32 -16.59 30.71
N CYS A 351 -14.35 -17.13 30.06
CA CYS A 351 -15.49 -16.35 29.60
C CYS A 351 -16.82 -16.91 30.16
N GLY A 352 -17.60 -16.05 30.84
CA GLY A 352 -19.03 -16.27 31.16
C GLY A 352 -19.96 -15.50 30.22
N ASP A 353 -21.28 -15.69 30.31
CA ASP A 353 -22.38 -15.14 29.48
C ASP A 353 -22.21 -15.20 27.94
N GLU A 354 -23.02 -16.06 27.28
CA GLU A 354 -22.73 -16.73 26.00
C GLU A 354 -22.35 -15.82 24.81
N LEU A 355 -22.95 -14.63 24.69
CA LEU A 355 -22.63 -13.69 23.61
C LEU A 355 -21.30 -12.96 23.88
N ASN A 356 -21.08 -12.47 25.10
CA ASN A 356 -19.81 -11.84 25.49
C ASN A 356 -18.64 -12.84 25.41
N ILE A 357 -18.90 -14.14 25.63
CA ILE A 357 -17.94 -15.22 25.39
C ILE A 357 -17.49 -15.23 23.93
N ILE A 358 -18.46 -15.28 23.01
CA ILE A 358 -18.20 -15.38 21.57
C ILE A 358 -17.39 -14.18 21.10
N LEU A 359 -17.73 -12.97 21.55
CA LEU A 359 -17.04 -11.75 21.11
C LEU A 359 -15.61 -11.65 21.64
N LYS A 360 -15.41 -11.96 22.93
CA LYS A 360 -14.07 -12.00 23.52
C LYS A 360 -13.23 -13.11 22.89
N ALA A 361 -13.80 -14.28 22.65
CA ALA A 361 -13.12 -15.40 21.99
C ALA A 361 -12.70 -15.03 20.56
N VAL A 362 -13.56 -14.38 19.79
CA VAL A 362 -13.26 -13.94 18.41
C VAL A 362 -12.20 -12.84 18.40
N ALA A 363 -12.28 -11.85 19.29
CA ALA A 363 -11.26 -10.80 19.40
C ALA A 363 -9.90 -11.38 19.80
N LEU A 364 -9.87 -12.29 20.78
CA LEU A 364 -8.68 -13.02 21.20
C LEU A 364 -8.07 -13.85 20.07
N TRP A 365 -8.92 -14.56 19.35
CA TRP A 365 -8.51 -15.37 18.22
C TRP A 365 -7.90 -14.53 17.11
N LYS A 366 -8.54 -13.41 16.77
CA LYS A 366 -8.05 -12.47 15.77
C LYS A 366 -6.70 -11.87 16.17
N ALA A 367 -6.54 -11.46 17.43
CA ALA A 367 -5.26 -11.01 17.96
C ALA A 367 -4.18 -12.08 17.80
N TYR A 368 -4.48 -13.34 18.16
CA TYR A 368 -3.55 -14.46 17.98
C TYR A 368 -3.15 -14.74 16.52
N LEU A 369 -4.08 -14.56 15.59
CA LEU A 369 -3.79 -14.71 14.18
C LEU A 369 -2.86 -13.59 13.68
N MET A 370 -2.98 -12.39 14.25
CA MET A 370 -2.21 -11.20 13.88
C MET A 370 -0.82 -11.11 14.55
N THR A 371 -0.50 -11.91 15.57
CA THR A 371 0.83 -11.89 16.23
C THR A 371 1.77 -12.98 15.72
N ASP A 372 3.06 -12.65 15.55
CA ASP A 372 4.10 -13.64 15.19
C ASP A 372 4.48 -14.57 16.36
N GLU A 373 4.26 -14.14 17.61
CA GLU A 373 4.56 -14.93 18.81
C GLU A 373 3.46 -15.96 19.14
N GLN A 374 3.85 -17.05 19.80
CA GLN A 374 2.93 -17.81 20.65
C GLN A 374 2.53 -16.88 21.79
N LEU A 375 1.34 -16.29 21.73
CA LEU A 375 0.84 -15.46 22.82
C LEU A 375 0.79 -16.29 24.10
N SER A 376 1.59 -15.89 25.09
CA SER A 376 1.38 -16.37 26.44
C SER A 376 0.03 -15.87 26.94
N TRP A 377 -0.61 -16.66 27.82
CA TRP A 377 -1.89 -16.31 28.41
C TRP A 377 -1.86 -14.94 29.12
N GLU A 378 -0.73 -14.58 29.71
CA GLU A 378 -0.51 -13.31 30.39
C GLU A 378 -0.47 -12.12 29.42
N THR A 379 0.19 -12.26 28.27
CA THR A 379 0.18 -11.23 27.20
C THR A 379 -1.23 -11.07 26.61
N LEU A 380 -1.96 -12.18 26.48
CA LEU A 380 -3.33 -12.24 26.01
C LEU A 380 -4.30 -11.51 26.95
N GLN A 381 -4.17 -11.73 28.27
CA GLN A 381 -4.97 -11.08 29.29
C GLN A 381 -4.66 -9.58 29.37
N LYS A 382 -3.38 -9.20 29.28
CA LYS A 382 -2.97 -7.80 29.28
C LYS A 382 -3.56 -7.04 28.08
N PHE A 383 -3.50 -7.63 26.89
CA PHE A 383 -4.11 -7.08 25.69
C PHE A 383 -5.64 -6.88 25.81
N LEU A 384 -6.35 -7.83 26.43
CA LEU A 384 -7.79 -7.69 26.69
C LEU A 384 -8.13 -6.59 27.69
N ILE A 385 -7.25 -6.35 28.66
CA ILE A 385 -7.38 -5.29 29.65
C ILE A 385 -7.08 -3.93 29.01
N ASP A 386 -6.02 -3.85 28.22
CA ASP A 386 -5.56 -2.62 27.55
C ASP A 386 -6.54 -2.14 26.46
N CYS A 387 -7.22 -3.06 25.77
CA CYS A 387 -8.25 -2.74 24.75
C CYS A 387 -9.62 -2.31 25.32
N ASP A 388 -9.76 -2.12 26.64
CA ASP A 388 -10.98 -1.75 27.38
C ASP A 388 -12.29 -2.41 26.87
N VAL A 389 -12.20 -3.69 26.51
CA VAL A 389 -13.32 -4.49 25.97
C VAL A 389 -14.47 -4.59 26.98
N ASN A 390 -14.25 -4.25 28.26
CA ASN A 390 -15.27 -4.31 29.29
C ASN A 390 -16.17 -3.04 29.36
N SER A 391 -15.72 -1.88 28.88
CA SER A 391 -16.49 -0.62 29.01
C SER A 391 -17.39 -0.33 27.79
N GLU A 392 -16.95 -0.67 26.57
CA GLU A 392 -17.69 -0.37 25.33
C GLU A 392 -18.82 -1.36 25.00
N ILE A 393 -18.81 -2.56 25.60
CA ILE A 393 -19.83 -3.60 25.38
C ILE A 393 -21.23 -3.17 25.89
N LYS A 394 -21.34 -2.20 26.81
CA LYS A 394 -22.63 -1.82 27.39
C LYS A 394 -23.41 -0.75 26.62
N THR A 395 -22.77 0.02 25.74
CA THR A 395 -23.35 1.31 25.29
C THR A 395 -23.78 1.33 23.81
N VAL A 396 -23.40 0.33 23.00
CA VAL A 396 -23.42 0.45 21.53
C VAL A 396 -24.35 -0.57 20.83
N PHE A 397 -24.94 -1.52 21.57
CA PHE A 397 -25.69 -2.67 21.00
C PHE A 397 -27.13 -2.41 20.55
N SER A 398 -27.50 -1.17 20.25
CA SER A 398 -28.79 -0.90 19.57
C SER A 398 -28.71 -0.97 18.05
N SER A 399 -27.54 -1.26 17.43
CA SER A 399 -27.44 -1.41 15.97
C SER A 399 -26.30 -2.33 15.51
N ALA A 400 -26.49 -3.00 14.37
CA ALA A 400 -25.51 -3.89 13.71
C ALA A 400 -24.20 -3.16 13.30
N GLU A 401 -24.28 -1.85 13.10
CA GLU A 401 -23.14 -0.98 12.79
C GLU A 401 -22.18 -0.83 13.98
N GLY A 402 -22.73 -0.85 15.20
CA GLY A 402 -21.96 -0.73 16.44
C GLY A 402 -21.04 -1.94 16.70
N PHE A 403 -21.46 -3.14 16.31
CA PHE A 403 -20.72 -4.38 16.50
C PHE A 403 -19.45 -4.46 15.62
N SER A 404 -19.56 -4.14 14.33
CA SER A 404 -18.43 -4.07 13.40
C SER A 404 -17.43 -2.99 13.83
N THR A 405 -17.93 -1.88 14.37
CA THR A 405 -17.12 -0.74 14.83
C THR A 405 -16.28 -1.10 16.05
N ILE A 406 -16.83 -1.79 17.06
CA ILE A 406 -16.09 -2.22 18.26
C ILE A 406 -15.01 -3.24 17.91
N VAL A 407 -15.31 -4.26 17.09
CA VAL A 407 -14.30 -5.25 16.69
C VAL A 407 -13.19 -4.60 15.86
N ARG A 408 -13.53 -3.62 15.01
CA ARG A 408 -12.54 -2.80 14.28
C ARG A 408 -11.73 -1.89 15.20
N GLN A 409 -12.36 -1.23 16.18
CA GLN A 409 -11.67 -0.39 17.17
C GLN A 409 -10.74 -1.21 18.06
N ALA A 410 -11.18 -2.34 18.60
CA ALA A 410 -10.33 -3.25 19.36
C ALA A 410 -9.16 -3.78 18.51
N THR A 411 -9.38 -4.07 17.22
CA THR A 411 -8.31 -4.46 16.28
C THR A 411 -7.36 -3.29 15.96
N GLN A 412 -7.85 -2.05 15.96
CA GLN A 412 -7.05 -0.85 15.70
C GLN A 412 -6.24 -0.45 16.94
N THR A 413 -6.83 -0.47 18.14
CA THR A 413 -6.14 -0.28 19.42
C THR A 413 -5.05 -1.32 19.63
N ALA A 414 -5.35 -2.60 19.35
CA ALA A 414 -4.38 -3.68 19.31
C ALA A 414 -3.17 -3.40 18.41
N ARG A 415 -3.43 -2.83 17.23
CA ARG A 415 -2.40 -2.46 16.26
C ARG A 415 -1.58 -1.27 16.74
N ASP A 416 -2.22 -0.29 17.35
CA ASP A 416 -1.57 0.91 17.87
C ASP A 416 -0.70 0.57 19.09
N ASP A 417 -1.15 -0.35 19.96
CA ASP A 417 -0.38 -0.83 21.13
C ASP A 417 0.72 -1.84 20.78
N CYS A 418 0.54 -2.70 19.77
CA CYS A 418 1.63 -3.53 19.24
C CYS A 418 2.74 -2.70 18.55
N ASN A 419 2.45 -1.44 18.18
CA ASN A 419 3.46 -0.47 17.73
C ASN A 419 4.15 0.28 18.90
N ILE A 420 3.78 0.00 20.15
CA ILE A 420 4.37 0.56 21.38
C ILE A 420 5.29 -0.48 22.05
N LEU A 421 6.33 -0.90 21.33
CA LEU A 421 7.60 -1.36 21.92
C LEU A 421 8.74 -0.71 21.10
N PRO A 422 9.83 -0.27 21.75
CA PRO A 422 10.24 1.11 21.68
C PRO A 422 10.92 1.49 20.36
N ARG A 423 10.36 2.49 19.68
CA ARG A 423 11.17 3.49 18.96
C ARG A 423 11.99 4.29 19.97
N ARG A 424 13.04 3.67 20.55
CA ARG A 424 14.20 4.42 21.06
C ARG A 424 14.90 4.92 19.79
N GLY A 425 14.54 6.09 19.26
CA GLY A 425 15.07 7.40 19.65
C GLY A 425 16.08 7.80 18.55
N TRP A 426 16.20 9.02 18.06
CA TRP A 426 15.89 10.34 18.60
C TRP A 426 15.73 11.31 17.41
N PHE A 427 14.80 12.26 17.54
CA PHE A 427 14.88 13.54 16.84
C PHE A 427 15.74 14.48 17.70
N TYR A 428 16.80 15.02 17.10
CA TYR A 428 17.27 16.41 17.22
C TYR A 428 17.91 16.79 15.89
#